data_AF-A0A822XP14-F1
#
_entry.id   AF-A0A822XP14-F1
#
_cell.length_a   1.000
_cell.length_b   1.000
_cell.length_c   1.000
_cell.angle_alpha   90.00
_cell.angle_beta   90.00
_cell.angle_gamma   90.00
#
_symmetry.space_group_name_H-M   'P 1'
#
loop_
_entity.id
_entity.type
_entity.pdbx_description
1 polymer ?
#
loop_
_entity_poly.entity_id
_entity_poly.type
_entity_poly.pdbx_seq_one_letter_code
_entity_poly.pdbx_strand_id
1 'polypeptide(L)' 'MKYAERVMLIYDGLHYDALAMSPFNGAPEEFDQTIFTVQRDRTIGPIEELALDFVKDQQR' A
#
# COMPACT_ATOMS: atom_id res chain seq x y z
N MET A 1 -19.84 4.77 1.04
CA MET A 1 -18.57 5.14 1.70
C MET A 1 -18.28 6.59 1.36
N LYS A 2 -17.79 7.39 2.32
CA LYS A 2 -17.57 8.84 2.11
C LYS A 2 -16.41 9.13 1.16
N TYR A 3 -15.43 8.22 1.09
CA TYR A 3 -14.26 8.31 0.22
C TYR A 3 -14.13 7.03 -0.61
N ALA A 4 -13.88 7.19 -1.90
CA ALA A 4 -13.72 6.10 -2.86
C ALA A 4 -12.26 5.66 -3.02
N GLU A 5 -11.34 6.30 -2.29
CA GLU A 5 -9.89 6.11 -2.43
C GLU A 5 -9.27 5.96 -1.03
N ARG A 6 -8.12 5.29 -0.98
CA ARG A 6 -7.29 5.10 0.22
C ARG A 6 -5.82 5.24 -0.11
N VAL A 7 -5.07 5.64 0.91
CA VAL A 7 -3.60 5.61 0.94
C VAL A 7 -3.16 4.61 1.99
N MET A 8 -1.92 4.13 1.89
CA MET A 8 -1.34 3.18 2.84
C MET A 8 -0.20 3.83 3.61
N LEU A 9 -0.11 3.51 4.90
CA LEU A 9 0.98 3.91 5.79
C LEU A 9 1.47 2.66 6.53
N ILE A 10 2.78 2.55 6.74
CA ILE A 10 3.38 1.58 7.66
C ILE A 10 3.69 2.28 8.98
N TYR A 11 3.57 1.55 10.09
CA TYR A 11 3.84 2.05 11.43
C TYR A 11 4.69 1.04 12.20
N ASP A 12 5.81 1.49 12.75
CA ASP A 12 6.78 0.65 13.48
C ASP A 12 6.65 0.73 15.02
N GLY A 13 5.71 1.53 15.54
CA GLY A 13 5.59 1.85 16.96
C GLY A 13 6.07 3.26 17.33
N LEU A 14 6.73 3.98 16.42
CA LEU A 14 7.20 5.36 16.60
C LEU A 14 6.93 6.26 15.40
N HIS A 15 7.19 5.77 14.18
CA HIS A 15 7.14 6.51 12.92
C HIS A 15 6.09 5.97 11.97
N TYR A 16 5.50 6.88 11.20
CA TYR A 16 4.64 6.57 10.07
C TYR A 16 5.38 6.90 8.78
N ASP A 17 5.49 5.91 7.91
CA ASP A 17 6.03 6.08 6.56
C ASP A 17 4.96 5.77 5.51
N ALA A 18 4.98 6.52 4.40
CA ALA A 18 4.06 6.30 3.30
C ALA A 18 4.47 5.08 2.47
N LEU A 19 3.50 4.25 2.11
CA LEU A 19 3.72 3.13 1.20
C LEU A 19 3.33 3.51 -0.22
N ALA A 20 4.20 3.19 -1.16
CA ALA A 20 3.97 3.30 -2.59
C ALA A 20 4.16 1.94 -3.25
N MET A 21 3.34 1.63 -4.26
CA MET A 21 3.45 0.40 -5.04
C MET A 21 4.06 0.70 -6.39
N SER A 22 5.21 0.11 -6.66
CA SER A 22 5.86 0.16 -7.97
C SER A 22 5.38 -1.03 -8.83
N PRO A 23 5.19 -0.85 -10.15
CA PRO A 23 4.75 -1.94 -11.04
C PRO A 23 5.69 -3.15 -11.06
N PHE A 24 7.00 -2.92 -10.85
CA PHE A 24 8.05 -3.93 -10.75
C PHE A 24 9.27 -3.34 -10.03
N ASN A 25 10.19 -4.21 -9.60
CA ASN A 25 11.42 -3.79 -8.93
C ASN A 25 12.30 -2.92 -9.83
N GLY A 26 12.61 -1.71 -9.38
CA GLY A 26 13.41 -0.73 -10.13
C GLY A 26 12.62 0.03 -11.20
N ALA A 27 11.28 -0.02 -11.16
CA ALA A 27 10.46 0.87 -11.96
C ALA A 27 10.72 2.34 -11.58
N PRO A 28 10.62 3.29 -12.55
CA PRO A 28 10.75 4.70 -12.23
C PRO A 28 9.69 5.17 -11.23
N GLU A 29 10.07 6.05 -10.30
CA GLU A 29 9.19 6.55 -9.22
C GLU A 29 7.94 7.27 -9.74
N GLU A 30 7.95 7.79 -10.98
CA GLU A 30 6.78 8.40 -11.61
C GLU A 30 5.62 7.41 -11.81
N PHE A 31 5.90 6.11 -11.79
CA PHE A 31 4.91 5.04 -11.89
C PHE A 31 4.44 4.52 -10.53
N ASP A 32 4.94 5.07 -9.43
CA ASP A 32 4.56 4.64 -8.10
C ASP A 32 3.12 5.03 -7.79
N GLN A 33 2.33 4.04 -7.41
CA GLN A 33 0.94 4.24 -7.01
C GLN A 33 0.85 4.39 -5.49
N THR A 34 0.32 5.54 -5.03
CA THR A 34 0.08 5.83 -3.61
C THR A 34 -1.41 5.92 -3.26
N ILE A 35 -2.28 6.04 -4.27
CA ILE A 35 -3.74 6.17 -4.12
C ILE A 35 -4.41 4.94 -4.73
N PHE A 36 -5.26 4.28 -3.95
CA PHE A 36 -5.91 3.03 -4.31
C PHE A 36 -7.43 3.15 -4.25
N THR A 37 -8.10 2.70 -5.30
CA THR A 37 -9.58 2.68 -5.36
C THR A 37 -10.14 1.67 -4.39
N VAL A 38 -11.15 2.09 -3.63
CA VAL A 38 -11.89 1.23 -2.70
C VAL A 38 -12.97 0.46 -3.46
N GLN A 39 -12.91 -0.86 -3.35
CA GLN A 39 -13.89 -1.77 -3.94
C GLN A 39 -15.20 -1.80 -3.14
N ARG A 40 -16.24 -2.44 -3.71
CA ARG A 40 -17.57 -2.54 -3.07
C ARG A 40 -17.53 -3.26 -1.72
N ASP A 41 -16.60 -4.19 -1.57
CA ASP A 41 -16.35 -4.96 -0.34
C ASP A 41 -15.50 -4.20 0.69
N ARG A 42 -15.14 -2.94 0.41
CA ARG A 42 -14.31 -2.06 1.25
C ARG A 42 -12.83 -2.41 1.27
N THR A 43 -12.35 -3.29 0.39
CA THR A 43 -10.92 -3.58 0.23
C THR A 43 -10.29 -2.65 -0.81
N ILE A 44 -8.96 -2.63 -0.89
CA ILE A 44 -8.22 -2.10 -2.04
C ILE A 44 -7.71 -3.21 -2.97
N GLY A 45 -8.30 -4.41 -2.88
CA GLY A 45 -7.94 -5.57 -3.70
C GLY A 45 -6.63 -6.25 -3.28
N PRO A 46 -5.92 -6.90 -4.23
CA PRO A 46 -4.71 -7.69 -3.95
C PRO A 46 -3.56 -6.90 -3.31
N ILE A 47 -3.60 -5.57 -3.37
CA ILE A 47 -2.58 -4.70 -2.77
C ILE A 47 -2.51 -4.88 -1.24
N GLU A 48 -3.64 -5.21 -0.58
CA GLU A 48 -3.63 -5.47 0.86
C GLU A 48 -2.74 -6.67 1.21
N GLU A 49 -2.78 -7.74 0.41
CA GLU A 49 -1.97 -8.95 0.62
C GLU A 49 -0.48 -8.66 0.36
N LEU A 50 -0.16 -7.94 -0.72
CA LEU A 50 1.19 -7.49 -1.03
C LEU A 50 1.79 -6.63 0.11
N ALA A 51 1.02 -5.69 0.65
CA ALA A 51 1.46 -4.87 1.77
C ALA A 51 1.70 -5.72 3.03
N LEU A 52 0.83 -6.70 3.31
CA LEU A 52 1.00 -7.61 4.44
C LEU A 52 2.25 -8.48 4.29
N ASP A 53 2.51 -9.01 3.10
CA ASP A 53 3.69 -9.82 2.83
C ASP A 53 4.98 -9.00 2.95
N PHE A 54 4.98 -7.75 2.47
CA PHE A 54 6.08 -6.81 2.69
C PHE A 54 6.39 -6.61 4.18
N VAL A 55 5.37 -6.42 5.03
CA VAL A 55 5.59 -6.28 6.48
C VAL A 55 6.16 -7.56 7.11
N LYS A 56 5.67 -8.74 6.70
CA LYS A 56 6.20 -10.02 7.21
C LYS A 56 7.67 -10.21 6.85
N ASP A 57 8.05 -9.82 5.65
CA ASP A 57 9.44 -9.90 5.19
C ASP A 57 10.35 -8.91 5.93
N GLN A 58 9.85 -7.72 6.32
CA GLN A 58 10.61 -6.80 7.17
C GLN A 58 10.79 -7.26 8.62
N GLN A 59 9.89 -8.11 9.12
CA GLN A 59 9.95 -8.66 10.49
C GLN A 59 10.79 -9.94 10.62
N ARG A 60 11.37 -10.43 9.52
CA ARG A 60 12.29 -11.58 9.50
C ARG A 60 13.74 -11.15 9.77
#